data_AF-A0A2P5FWX3-F1
#
_entry.id   AF-A0A2P5FWX3-F1
#
_cell.length_a   1.000
_cell.length_b   1.000
_cell.length_c   1.000
_cell.angle_alpha   90.00
_cell.angle_beta   90.00
_cell.angle_gamma   90.00
#
_symmetry.space_group_name_H-M   'P 1'
#
loop_
_entity.id
_entity.type
_entity.pdbx_description
1 polymer ?
#
loop_
_entity_poly.entity_id
_entity_poly.type
_entity_poly.pdbx_seq_one_letter_code
_entity_poly.pdbx_strand_id
1 'polypeptide(L)'
;MDYPHLFRVTYLIKLKLADKVAGAGFFVAVPDFLKGDPYVPEDTSRSIQDWIKEHSAEEAFEKAKVVIQDLKSKGFSAIGAAGFCWVRVTGHVRNL
;
A
#
# COMPACT_ATOMS: atom_id res chain seq x y z
N MET A 1 -17.75 10.31 -20.71
CA MET A 1 -17.58 8.91 -20.29
C MET A 1 -17.80 8.89 -18.78
N ASP A 2 -19.02 8.53 -18.39
CA ASP A 2 -19.44 8.35 -17.01
C ASP A 2 -18.83 7.03 -16.48
N TYR A 3 -18.21 7.06 -15.30
CA TYR A 3 -17.67 5.88 -14.61
C TYR A 3 -18.42 5.67 -13.28
N PRO A 4 -19.60 5.02 -13.27
CA PRO A 4 -20.44 4.98 -12.07
C PRO A 4 -20.06 3.85 -11.09
N HIS A 5 -18.93 3.15 -11.27
CA HIS A 5 -18.67 1.86 -10.60
C HIS A 5 -17.21 1.66 -10.17
N LEU A 6 -16.59 2.67 -9.56
CA LEU A 6 -15.23 2.55 -9.01
C LEU A 6 -15.20 1.63 -7.77
N PHE A 7 -14.82 0.36 -7.99
CA PHE A 7 -14.63 -0.63 -6.93
C PHE A 7 -13.14 -0.81 -6.55
N ARG A 8 -12.88 -0.57 -5.25
CA ARG A 8 -12.01 -1.28 -4.29
C ARG A 8 -10.54 -1.55 -4.67
N VAL A 9 -9.67 -0.65 -4.22
CA VAL A 9 -8.21 -0.80 -4.19
C VAL A 9 -7.77 -1.65 -3.00
N THR A 10 -6.65 -2.37 -3.08
CA THR A 10 -5.91 -2.96 -1.94
C THR A 10 -4.43 -2.62 -2.04
N TYR A 11 -3.82 -2.41 -0.87
CA TYR A 11 -2.45 -1.88 -0.68
C TYR A 11 -1.36 -2.96 -0.51
N LEU A 12 -0.10 -2.55 -0.68
CA LEU A 12 1.16 -3.21 -0.28
C LEU A 12 1.28 -4.71 -0.57
N ILE A 13 1.28 -5.06 -1.86
CA ILE A 13 1.68 -6.39 -2.28
C ILE A 13 2.77 -6.30 -3.35
N LYS A 14 3.65 -7.31 -3.40
CA LYS A 14 4.49 -7.61 -4.57
C LYS A 14 3.72 -7.25 -5.85
N LEU A 15 4.37 -6.54 -6.79
CA LEU A 15 3.78 -6.11 -8.06
C LEU A 15 2.95 -7.21 -8.75
N LYS A 16 3.42 -8.47 -8.68
CA LYS A 16 2.69 -9.64 -9.19
C LYS A 16 1.28 -9.86 -8.62
N LEU A 17 0.98 -9.48 -7.37
CA LEU A 17 -0.40 -9.54 -6.86
C LEU A 17 -1.18 -8.28 -7.25
N ALA A 18 -0.53 -7.12 -7.30
CA ALA A 18 -1.16 -5.90 -7.82
C ALA A 18 -1.65 -6.13 -9.27
N ASP A 19 -0.84 -6.79 -10.11
CA ASP A 19 -1.19 -7.15 -11.48
C ASP A 19 -2.40 -8.10 -11.53
N LYS A 20 -2.49 -9.06 -10.61
CA LYS A 20 -3.64 -9.98 -10.52
C LYS A 20 -4.91 -9.27 -10.06
N VAL A 21 -4.80 -8.37 -9.09
CA VAL A 21 -5.93 -7.57 -8.59
C VAL A 21 -6.40 -6.60 -9.68
N ALA A 22 -5.48 -5.97 -10.41
CA ALA A 22 -5.81 -5.14 -11.56
C ALA A 22 -6.47 -5.96 -12.68
N GLY A 23 -5.95 -7.16 -12.98
CA GLY A 23 -6.54 -8.08 -13.95
C GLY A 23 -7.95 -8.58 -13.57
N ALA A 24 -8.31 -8.52 -12.29
CA ALA A 24 -9.66 -8.82 -11.81
C ALA A 24 -10.63 -7.62 -11.91
N GLY A 25 -10.19 -6.48 -12.46
CA GLY A 25 -11.03 -5.31 -12.73
C GLY A 25 -11.01 -4.24 -11.63
N PHE A 26 -10.07 -4.32 -10.68
CA PHE A 26 -9.91 -3.32 -9.63
C PHE A 26 -8.90 -2.25 -10.05
N PHE A 27 -9.15 -1.00 -9.66
CA PHE A 27 -8.08 0.01 -9.68
C PHE A 27 -7.09 -0.35 -8.56
N VAL A 28 -5.78 -0.24 -8.82
CA VAL A 28 -4.74 -0.57 -7.84
C VAL A 28 -3.74 0.56 -7.76
N ALA A 29 -3.54 1.10 -6.55
CA ALA A 29 -2.48 2.06 -6.25
C ALA A 29 -1.39 1.33 -5.44
N VAL A 30 -0.13 1.44 -5.89
CA VAL A 30 1.04 0.88 -5.20
C VAL A 30 2.05 2.00 -4.99
N PRO A 31 1.94 2.79 -3.90
CA PRO A 31 2.93 3.81 -3.62
C PRO A 31 4.19 3.18 -3.10
N ASP A 32 5.30 3.79 -3.48
CA ASP A 32 6.60 3.47 -2.94
C ASP A 32 6.79 4.15 -1.58
N PHE A 33 6.55 3.40 -0.50
CA PHE A 33 6.86 3.86 0.86
C PHE A 33 8.31 3.65 1.25
N LEU A 34 9.06 2.87 0.47
CA LEU A 34 10.47 2.56 0.70
C LEU A 34 11.41 3.61 0.08
N LYS A 35 10.86 4.60 -0.66
CA LYS A 35 11.63 5.70 -1.26
C LYS A 35 12.75 5.19 -2.19
N GLY A 36 12.54 4.04 -2.83
CA GLY A 36 13.54 3.38 -3.68
C GLY A 36 14.63 2.60 -2.93
N ASP A 37 14.55 2.43 -1.60
CA ASP A 37 15.51 1.68 -0.78
C ASP A 37 14.92 0.35 -0.26
N PRO A 38 14.78 -0.69 -1.12
CA PRO A 38 14.28 -1.99 -0.70
C PRO A 38 15.29 -2.72 0.19
N TYR A 39 14.80 -3.47 1.17
CA TYR A 39 15.65 -4.38 1.94
C TYR A 39 16.27 -5.46 1.03
N VAL A 40 17.59 -5.61 1.08
CA VAL A 40 18.35 -6.63 0.35
C VAL A 40 18.89 -7.65 1.35
N PRO A 41 18.30 -8.87 1.44
CA PRO A 41 18.72 -9.88 2.40
C PRO A 41 20.18 -10.35 2.26
N GLU A 42 20.73 -10.24 1.05
CA GLU A 42 22.11 -10.63 0.72
C GLU A 42 23.13 -9.56 1.14
N ASP A 43 22.68 -8.34 1.46
CA ASP A 43 23.55 -7.28 1.95
C ASP A 43 23.85 -7.48 3.44
N THR A 44 25.02 -8.03 3.73
CA THR A 44 25.48 -8.25 5.10
C THR A 44 25.93 -6.97 5.81
N SER A 45 26.02 -5.83 5.09
CA SER A 45 26.47 -4.56 5.66
C SER A 45 25.39 -3.86 6.49
N ARG A 46 24.11 -4.18 6.25
CA ARG A 46 22.97 -3.56 6.91
C ARG A 46 22.01 -4.63 7.45
N SER A 47 21.80 -4.62 8.76
CA SER A 47 20.84 -5.53 9.38
C SER A 47 19.40 -5.13 9.02
N ILE A 48 18.49 -6.11 9.05
CA ILE A 48 17.04 -5.84 8.89
C ILE A 48 16.53 -4.83 9.94
N GLN A 49 17.11 -4.83 11.14
CA GLN A 49 16.70 -3.93 12.21
C GLN A 49 17.07 -2.49 11.91
N ASP A 50 18.25 -2.25 11.34
CA ASP A 50 18.69 -0.90 10.97
C ASP A 50 17.90 -0.38 9.77
N TRP A 51 17.60 -1.25 8.81
CA TRP A 51 16.72 -0.90 7.69
C TRP A 51 15.30 -0.53 8.17
N ILE A 52 14.73 -1.26 9.14
CA ILE A 52 13.40 -0.95 9.73
C ILE A 52 13.40 0.37 10.50
N LYS A 53 14.51 0.79 11.13
CA LYS A 53 14.57 2.10 11.80
C LYS A 53 14.45 3.25 10.80
N GLU A 54 15.07 3.11 9.63
CA GLU A 54 15.00 4.09 8.55
C GLU A 54 13.67 4.01 7.77
N HIS A 55 13.05 2.83 7.77
CA HIS A 55 11.77 2.53 7.15
C HIS A 55 10.81 2.04 8.24
N SER A 56 10.30 2.97 9.05
CA SER A 56 9.35 2.64 10.10
C SER A 56 7.96 2.34 9.53
N ALA A 57 7.27 1.36 10.10
CA ALA A 57 5.92 1.00 9.67
C ALA A 57 4.92 2.13 9.98
N GLU A 58 5.19 2.91 11.03
CA GLU A 58 4.41 4.07 11.45
C GLU A 58 4.44 5.18 10.39
N GLU A 59 5.62 5.51 9.84
CA GLU A 59 5.72 6.47 8.74
C GLU A 59 4.96 5.99 7.50
N ALA A 60 5.09 4.70 7.16
CA ALA A 60 4.36 4.10 6.06
C ALA A 60 2.84 4.15 6.26
N PHE A 61 2.37 3.96 7.50
CA PHE A 61 0.96 4.04 7.85
C PHE A 61 0.39 5.46 7.71
N GLU A 62 1.10 6.49 8.19
CA GLU A 62 0.66 7.88 8.04
C GLU A 62 0.61 8.29 6.56
N LYS A 63 1.58 7.87 5.76
CA LYS A 63 1.55 8.10 4.30
C LYS A 63 0.40 7.35 3.63
N ALA A 64 0.08 6.14 4.07
CA ALA A 64 -1.06 5.39 3.55
C ALA A 64 -2.40 6.11 3.80
N LYS A 65 -2.58 6.77 4.95
CA LYS A 65 -3.77 7.59 5.20
C LYS A 65 -3.92 8.71 4.16
N VAL A 66 -2.83 9.41 3.83
CA VAL A 66 -2.85 10.50 2.84
C VAL A 66 -3.31 9.99 1.49
N VAL A 67 -2.79 8.84 1.04
CA VAL A 67 -3.23 8.28 -0.25
C VAL A 67 -4.68 7.80 -0.20
N ILE A 68 -5.13 7.21 0.91
CA ILE A 68 -6.55 6.84 1.07
C ILE A 68 -7.45 8.08 0.97
N GLN A 69 -7.05 9.20 1.59
CA GLN A 69 -7.80 10.44 1.51
C GLN A 69 -7.81 11.03 0.09
N ASP A 70 -6.68 10.98 -0.62
CA ASP A 70 -6.61 11.39 -2.04
C ASP A 70 -7.47 10.49 -2.95
N LEU A 71 -7.53 9.19 -2.68
CA LEU A 71 -8.44 8.30 -3.41
C LEU A 71 -9.90 8.63 -3.11
N LYS A 72 -10.26 8.95 -1.86
CA LYS A 72 -11.63 9.39 -1.54
C LYS A 72 -12.00 10.70 -2.23
N SER A 73 -11.09 11.68 -2.24
CA SER A 73 -11.34 12.97 -2.88
C SER A 73 -11.54 12.83 -4.40
N LYS A 74 -10.93 11.81 -5.01
CA LYS A 74 -11.14 11.42 -6.42
C LYS A 74 -12.44 10.65 -6.69
N GLY A 75 -13.28 10.44 -5.68
CA GLY A 75 -14.61 9.84 -5.83
C GLY A 75 -14.66 8.31 -5.67
N PHE A 76 -13.61 7.69 -5.12
CA PHE A 76 -13.63 6.26 -4.83
C PHE A 76 -14.57 5.97 -3.65
N SER A 77 -15.64 5.20 -3.90
CA SER A 77 -16.69 4.92 -2.91
C SER A 77 -16.36 3.78 -1.95
N ALA A 78 -15.43 2.90 -2.33
CA ALA A 78 -14.96 1.82 -1.49
C ALA A 78 -13.46 1.57 -1.71
N ILE A 79 -12.71 1.55 -0.61
CA ILE A 79 -11.25 1.38 -0.59
C ILE A 79 -10.91 0.28 0.41
N GLY A 80 -10.12 -0.70 -0.03
CA GLY A 80 -9.48 -1.69 0.83
C GLY A 80 -7.99 -1.37 1.02
N ALA A 81 -7.40 -1.97 2.05
CA ALA A 81 -5.95 -1.91 2.26
C ALA A 81 -5.46 -3.30 2.64
N ALA A 82 -4.31 -3.69 2.12
CA ALA A 82 -3.61 -4.91 2.48
C ALA A 82 -2.15 -4.55 2.73
N GLY A 83 -1.38 -5.46 3.33
CA GLY A 83 0.04 -5.27 3.59
C GLY A 83 0.71 -6.59 3.93
N PHE A 84 1.96 -6.75 3.52
CA PHE A 84 2.72 -7.98 3.69
C PHE A 84 3.97 -7.77 4.55
N CYS A 85 4.19 -8.69 5.50
CA CYS A 85 5.39 -8.83 6.34
C CYS A 85 5.70 -7.62 7.23
N TRP A 86 6.37 -6.59 6.68
CA TRP A 86 6.88 -5.44 7.43
C TRP A 86 5.81 -4.37 7.69
N VAL A 87 4.88 -4.17 6.76
CA VAL A 87 3.70 -3.30 6.97
C VAL A 87 2.51 -4.15 7.37
N ARG A 88 2.29 -4.35 8.67
CA ARG A 88 1.06 -4.97 9.16
C ARG A 88 -0.03 -3.90 9.31
N VAL A 89 -0.95 -3.82 8.36
CA VAL A 89 -2.25 -3.17 8.56
C VAL A 89 -3.32 -4.27 8.65
N THR A 90 -3.69 -4.65 9.87
CA THR A 90 -4.95 -5.36 10.13
C THR A 90 -5.97 -4.34 10.61
N GLY A 91 -6.66 -3.70 9.68
CA GLY A 91 -7.75 -2.78 9.96
C GLY A 91 -8.90 -3.04 9.00
N HIS A 92 -10.06 -3.45 9.53
CA HIS A 92 -11.32 -3.28 8.82
C HIS A 92 -11.54 -1.77 8.63
N VAL A 93 -11.32 -1.25 7.42
CA VAL A 93 -11.62 0.14 7.09
C VAL A 93 -13.14 0.26 6.88
N ARG A 94 -13.88 0.28 7.99
CA ARG A 94 -15.18 0.94 8.05
C ARG A 94 -14.92 2.26 8.79
N ASN A 95 -15.11 3.38 8.09
CA ASN A 95 -15.02 4.75 8.61
C ASN A 95 -13.62 5.25 8.97
N LEU A 96 -12.73 5.28 7.98
CA LEU A 96 -11.92 6.49 7.78
C LEU A 96 -12.65 7.40 6.80
#